data_AF-A0A314UNJ7-F1
#
_entry.id   AF-A0A314UNJ7-F1
#
_cell.length_a   1.000
_cell.length_b   1.000
_cell.length_c   1.000
_cell.angle_alpha   90.00
_cell.angle_beta   90.00
_cell.angle_gamma   90.00
#
_symmetry.space_group_name_H-M   'P 1'
#
loop_
_entity.id
_entity.type
_entity.pdbx_description
1 polymer ?
#
loop_
_entity_poly.entity_id
_entity_poly.type
_entity_poly.pdbx_seq_one_letter_code
_entity_poly.pdbx_strand_id
1 'polypeptide(L)'
;MLAESLFVGKFNLGKLYEKIGFNKEIISRGKYAELLAAEQRSFRPEEAELFAKSARNAYKQFRDKAAFSRSMTVDKMEEVAQGRVWAGKDAASRGLVDAIGGLSRAVAIAKLKANIPQDRQVTLVELARPSPTLPEILSGIGSSLVGVDRTMKELLQDLTFGDGGVQARMEGIMFQRLEGASQANPIFSLLKDYLSSL
;
A
#
# COMPACT_ATOMS: atom_id res chain seq x y z
N MET A 1 -12.44 5.05 -7.00
CA MET A 1 -13.00 4.19 -5.94
C MET A 1 -12.95 5.00 -4.64
N LEU A 2 -14.06 5.61 -4.21
CA LEU A 2 -14.15 6.36 -2.94
C LEU A 2 -15.41 5.88 -2.19
N ALA A 3 -15.31 5.82 -0.86
CA ALA A 3 -15.89 4.77 -0.02
C ALA A 3 -16.96 5.24 0.99
N GLU A 4 -18.03 4.44 1.14
CA GLU A 4 -18.67 4.10 2.45
C GLU A 4 -18.82 2.59 2.63
N SER A 5 -18.07 1.79 1.90
CA SER A 5 -17.89 0.41 2.33
C SER A 5 -16.45 0.32 2.75
N LEU A 6 -16.14 0.80 3.97
CA LEU A 6 -14.96 0.26 4.62
C LEU A 6 -15.30 -1.18 4.96
N PHE A 7 -15.02 -2.05 4.01
CA PHE A 7 -15.12 -3.48 4.19
C PHE A 7 -13.84 -3.94 4.87
N VAL A 8 -13.99 -4.42 6.09
CA VAL A 8 -12.91 -5.09 6.80
C VAL A 8 -13.38 -6.51 7.05
N GLY A 9 -12.54 -7.49 6.71
CA GLY A 9 -12.85 -8.90 6.85
C GLY A 9 -11.67 -9.64 7.45
N LYS A 10 -11.97 -10.78 8.07
CA LYS A 10 -10.99 -11.78 8.49
C LYS A 10 -11.41 -13.11 7.90
N PHE A 11 -10.46 -13.83 7.28
CA PHE A 11 -10.73 -15.18 6.81
C PHE A 11 -10.88 -16.13 7.99
N ASN A 12 -11.87 -17.03 7.91
CA ASN A 12 -11.97 -18.18 8.79
C ASN A 12 -11.54 -19.43 7.99
N LEU A 13 -10.34 -19.92 8.30
CA LEU A 13 -9.69 -21.05 7.67
C LEU A 13 -9.87 -22.36 8.45
N GLY A 14 -10.69 -22.38 9.52
CA GLY A 14 -10.89 -23.57 10.37
C GLY A 14 -11.27 -24.81 9.56
N LYS A 15 -12.29 -24.68 8.69
CA LYS A 15 -12.72 -25.78 7.80
C LYS A 15 -11.66 -26.21 6.78
N LEU A 16 -10.80 -25.29 6.35
CA LEU A 16 -9.70 -25.60 5.45
C LEU A 16 -8.64 -26.43 6.18
N TYR A 17 -8.26 -25.98 7.38
CA TYR A 17 -7.29 -26.63 8.25
C TYR A 17 -7.72 -28.05 8.65
N GLU A 18 -8.99 -28.24 8.98
CA GLU A 18 -9.58 -29.57 9.22
C GLU A 18 -9.40 -30.51 8.02
N LYS A 19 -9.63 -30.02 6.78
CA LYS A 19 -9.53 -30.85 5.57
C LYS A 19 -8.11 -31.27 5.22
N ILE A 20 -7.12 -30.40 5.49
CA ILE A 20 -5.71 -30.67 5.16
C ILE A 20 -4.95 -31.31 6.32
N GLY A 21 -5.62 -31.58 7.44
CA GLY A 21 -5.00 -32.12 8.66
C GLY A 21 -4.00 -31.17 9.32
N PHE A 22 -4.11 -29.86 9.06
CA PHE A 22 -3.23 -28.86 9.64
C PHE A 22 -3.79 -28.39 10.98
N ASN A 23 -3.01 -28.51 12.05
CA ASN A 23 -3.39 -28.02 13.37
C ASN A 23 -2.50 -26.82 13.76
N LYS A 24 -3.15 -25.71 14.10
CA LYS A 24 -2.50 -24.46 14.51
C LYS A 24 -2.83 -24.17 15.97
N GLU A 25 -1.85 -24.33 16.84
CA GLU A 25 -1.91 -23.86 18.23
C GLU A 25 -1.37 -22.44 18.32
N ILE A 26 -2.05 -21.58 19.07
CA ILE A 26 -1.64 -20.19 19.29
C ILE A 26 -1.40 -20.01 20.79
N ILE A 27 -0.15 -19.67 21.14
CA ILE A 27 0.22 -19.22 22.48
C ILE A 27 0.23 -17.69 22.43
N SER A 28 -0.71 -17.06 23.13
CA SER A 28 -0.88 -15.61 23.12
C SER A 28 -0.98 -15.04 24.53
N ARG A 29 -0.61 -13.78 24.69
CA ARG A 29 -0.77 -13.03 25.94
C ARG A 29 -1.52 -11.73 25.67
N GLY A 30 -2.70 -11.59 26.27
CA GLY A 30 -3.54 -10.40 26.18
C GLY A 30 -4.91 -10.66 25.57
N LYS A 31 -5.92 -9.90 26.02
CA LYS A 31 -7.33 -10.13 25.69
C LYS A 31 -7.64 -10.13 24.19
N TYR A 32 -6.95 -9.31 23.41
CA TYR A 32 -7.17 -9.14 21.96
C TYR A 32 -5.97 -9.57 21.11
N ALA A 33 -5.00 -10.30 21.69
CA ALA A 33 -3.78 -10.70 20.99
C ALA A 33 -4.05 -11.61 19.78
N GLU A 34 -5.17 -12.33 19.80
CA GLU A 34 -5.59 -13.26 18.75
C GLU A 34 -6.47 -12.63 17.67
N LEU A 35 -6.84 -11.36 17.80
CA LEU A 35 -7.88 -10.72 16.99
C LEU A 35 -7.65 -10.95 15.48
N LEU A 36 -6.43 -10.76 14.99
CA LEU A 36 -6.06 -10.98 13.59
C LEU A 36 -5.32 -12.30 13.34
N ALA A 37 -4.73 -12.91 14.37
CA ALA A 37 -3.89 -14.10 14.23
C ALA A 37 -4.66 -15.43 14.26
N ALA A 38 -5.82 -15.46 14.94
CA ALA A 38 -6.66 -16.63 15.05
C ALA A 38 -7.60 -16.75 13.84
N GLU A 39 -7.03 -17.19 12.72
CA GLU A 39 -7.75 -17.44 11.47
C GLU A 39 -8.52 -18.77 11.48
N GLN A 40 -8.20 -19.69 12.39
CA GLN A 40 -8.89 -20.98 12.52
C GLN A 40 -10.28 -20.89 13.16
N ARG A 41 -10.68 -19.71 13.66
CA ARG A 41 -11.97 -19.50 14.34
C ARG A 41 -12.60 -18.14 14.01
N SER A 42 -13.90 -18.05 14.23
CA SER A 42 -14.64 -16.79 14.19
C SER A 42 -14.20 -15.86 15.33
N PHE A 43 -14.54 -14.57 15.20
CA PHE A 43 -14.36 -13.61 16.28
C PHE A 43 -15.20 -14.00 17.50
N ARG A 44 -14.63 -13.78 18.69
CA ARG A 44 -15.42 -13.71 19.94
C ARG A 44 -16.32 -12.47 19.91
N PRO A 45 -17.43 -12.41 20.66
CA PRO A 45 -18.34 -11.26 20.64
C PRO A 45 -17.64 -9.92 20.89
N GLU A 46 -16.74 -9.86 21.87
CA GLU A 46 -15.97 -8.66 22.22
C GLU A 46 -14.93 -8.28 21.15
N GLU A 47 -14.35 -9.28 20.48
CA GLU A 47 -13.43 -9.07 19.35
C GLU A 47 -14.20 -8.50 18.14
N ALA A 48 -15.39 -9.02 17.86
CA ALA A 48 -16.25 -8.56 16.79
C ALA A 48 -16.71 -7.11 17.01
N GLU A 49 -17.11 -6.76 18.24
CA GLU A 49 -17.48 -5.39 18.59
C GLU A 49 -16.30 -4.41 18.41
N LEU A 50 -15.11 -4.79 18.88
CA LEU A 50 -13.90 -4.00 18.73
C LEU A 50 -13.55 -3.77 17.25
N PHE A 51 -13.65 -4.84 16.45
CA PHE A 51 -13.38 -4.78 15.01
C PHE A 51 -14.39 -3.87 14.29
N ALA A 52 -15.69 -3.99 14.60
CA ALA A 52 -16.74 -3.12 14.07
C ALA A 52 -16.57 -1.66 14.50
N LYS A 53 -16.13 -1.41 15.75
CA LYS A 53 -15.81 -0.06 16.23
C LYS A 53 -14.62 0.55 15.48
N SER A 54 -13.58 -0.25 15.22
CA SER A 54 -12.43 0.18 14.43
C SER A 54 -12.85 0.60 13.01
N ALA A 55 -13.69 -0.21 12.36
CA ALA A 55 -14.21 0.11 11.02
C ALA A 55 -15.02 1.42 11.01
N ARG A 56 -15.93 1.61 11.98
CA ARG A 56 -16.70 2.87 12.12
C ARG A 56 -15.80 4.08 12.33
N ASN A 57 -14.74 3.94 13.13
CA ASN A 57 -13.79 5.02 13.39
C ASN A 57 -13.00 5.40 12.12
N ALA A 58 -12.50 4.41 11.39
CA ALA A 58 -11.79 4.64 10.13
C ALA A 58 -12.71 5.30 9.07
N TYR A 59 -13.98 4.88 8.99
CA TYR A 59 -14.96 5.54 8.14
C TYR A 59 -15.15 7.02 8.53
N LYS A 60 -15.41 7.30 9.81
CA LYS A 60 -15.57 8.66 10.32
C LYS A 60 -14.37 9.55 9.97
N GLN A 61 -13.15 9.05 10.19
CA GLN A 61 -11.94 9.80 9.88
C GLN A 61 -11.80 10.12 8.39
N PHE A 62 -12.11 9.16 7.52
CA PHE A 62 -12.07 9.37 6.08
C PHE A 62 -13.06 10.45 5.65
N ARG A 63 -14.33 10.31 6.06
CA ARG A 63 -15.40 11.25 5.75
C ARG A 63 -15.08 12.66 6.25
N ASP A 64 -14.68 12.79 7.51
CA ASP A 64 -14.41 14.10 8.12
C ASP A 64 -13.24 14.81 7.39
N LYS A 65 -12.19 14.07 7.03
CA LYS A 65 -11.06 14.60 6.22
C LYS A 65 -11.51 15.00 4.81
N ALA A 66 -12.35 14.20 4.17
CA ALA A 66 -12.88 14.51 2.85
C ALA A 66 -13.74 15.78 2.89
N ALA A 67 -14.64 15.89 3.87
CA ALA A 67 -15.50 17.05 4.09
C ALA A 67 -14.66 18.32 4.28
N PHE A 68 -13.65 18.25 5.15
CA PHE A 68 -12.69 19.34 5.36
C PHE A 68 -11.95 19.72 4.08
N SER A 69 -11.41 18.75 3.33
CA SER A 69 -10.66 19.01 2.09
C SER A 69 -11.52 19.60 0.96
N ARG A 70 -12.83 19.38 1.00
CA ARG A 70 -13.78 19.95 0.03
C ARG A 70 -14.49 21.20 0.56
N SER A 71 -14.09 21.69 1.73
CA SER A 71 -14.73 22.84 2.38
C SER A 71 -16.25 22.70 2.48
N MET A 72 -16.73 21.49 2.78
CA MET A 72 -18.16 21.19 2.95
C MET A 72 -18.46 20.62 4.33
N THR A 73 -19.73 20.69 4.74
CA THR A 73 -20.17 20.10 6.02
C THR A 73 -20.10 18.57 5.97
N VAL A 74 -19.95 17.96 7.14
CA VAL A 74 -19.96 16.49 7.27
C VAL A 74 -21.27 15.90 6.77
N ASP A 75 -22.40 16.53 7.07
CA ASP A 75 -23.72 16.05 6.62
C ASP A 75 -23.85 16.05 5.09
N LYS A 76 -23.36 17.13 4.44
CA LYS A 76 -23.35 17.20 2.98
C LYS A 76 -22.40 16.17 2.36
N MET A 77 -21.28 15.87 3.04
CA MET A 77 -20.38 14.81 2.61
C MET A 77 -21.04 13.43 2.73
N GLU A 78 -21.77 13.16 3.82
CA GLU A 78 -22.53 11.91 4.01
C GLU A 78 -23.56 11.72 2.88
N GLU A 79 -24.27 12.77 2.48
CA GLU A 79 -25.25 12.73 1.39
C GLU A 79 -24.67 12.33 0.02
N VAL A 80 -23.37 12.49 -0.19
CA VAL A 80 -22.67 12.15 -1.45
C VAL A 80 -21.67 11.02 -1.28
N ALA A 81 -21.46 10.53 -0.06
CA ALA A 81 -20.66 9.36 0.20
C ALA A 81 -21.50 8.11 -0.18
N GLN A 82 -21.61 7.14 0.67
CA GLN A 82 -22.44 5.92 0.64
C GLN A 82 -21.92 4.73 -0.12
N GLY A 83 -20.60 4.65 -0.30
CA GLY A 83 -19.98 3.57 -1.08
C GLY A 83 -20.34 3.69 -2.55
N ARG A 84 -21.01 4.80 -2.89
CA ARG A 84 -21.43 5.13 -4.22
C ARG A 84 -20.21 5.51 -5.02
N VAL A 85 -20.09 4.84 -6.15
CA VAL A 85 -19.10 5.17 -7.15
C VAL A 85 -19.71 6.23 -8.05
N TRP A 86 -19.06 7.38 -8.13
CA TRP A 86 -19.47 8.47 -9.00
C TRP A 86 -18.65 8.45 -10.28
N ALA A 87 -19.32 8.65 -11.42
CA ALA A 87 -18.64 9.01 -12.65
C ALA A 87 -18.00 10.40 -12.49
N GLY A 88 -16.92 10.69 -13.22
CA GLY A 88 -16.22 11.97 -13.09
C GLY A 88 -17.11 13.21 -13.26
N LYS A 89 -18.11 13.12 -14.16
CA LYS A 89 -19.12 14.18 -14.36
C LYS A 89 -19.99 14.41 -13.13
N ASP A 90 -20.48 13.34 -12.51
CA ASP A 90 -21.30 13.42 -11.30
C ASP A 90 -20.48 13.83 -10.08
N ALA A 91 -19.22 13.37 -10.00
CA ALA A 91 -18.30 13.79 -8.96
C ALA A 91 -18.05 15.31 -9.01
N ALA A 92 -17.94 15.89 -10.21
CA ALA A 92 -17.76 17.32 -10.39
C ALA A 92 -19.02 18.10 -9.98
N SER A 93 -20.21 17.66 -10.40
CA SER A 93 -21.48 18.33 -10.03
C SER A 93 -21.75 18.27 -8.52
N ARG A 94 -21.17 17.30 -7.82
CA ARG A 94 -21.26 17.11 -6.36
C ARG A 94 -20.12 17.77 -5.58
N GLY A 95 -19.16 18.41 -6.26
CA GLY A 95 -18.02 19.06 -5.60
C GLY A 95 -17.01 18.08 -5.00
N LEU A 96 -16.98 16.83 -5.47
CA LEU A 96 -15.98 15.84 -5.06
C LEU A 96 -14.65 16.01 -5.80
N VAL A 97 -14.69 16.56 -7.01
CA VAL A 97 -13.51 16.90 -7.84
C VAL A 97 -13.61 18.32 -8.36
N ASP A 98 -12.45 18.95 -8.58
CA ASP A 98 -12.38 20.36 -9.02
C ASP A 98 -12.56 20.51 -10.53
N ALA A 99 -12.11 19.53 -11.32
CA ALA A 99 -12.15 19.59 -12.78
C ALA A 99 -12.13 18.19 -13.41
N ILE A 100 -12.64 18.10 -14.64
CA ILE A 100 -12.63 16.89 -15.46
C ILE A 100 -11.61 17.07 -16.59
N GLY A 101 -10.75 16.09 -16.80
CA GLY A 101 -9.78 16.09 -17.88
C GLY A 101 -8.76 14.96 -17.76
N GLY A 102 -7.86 14.88 -18.73
CA GLY A 102 -6.73 13.95 -18.70
C GLY A 102 -5.47 14.55 -18.08
N LEU A 103 -4.35 13.82 -18.19
CA LEU A 103 -3.05 14.21 -17.65
C LEU A 103 -2.61 15.61 -18.14
N SER A 104 -2.78 15.92 -19.42
CA SER A 104 -2.39 17.22 -19.98
C SER A 104 -3.11 18.40 -19.30
N ARG A 105 -4.38 18.22 -18.90
CA ARG A 105 -5.13 19.23 -18.16
C ARG A 105 -4.62 19.35 -16.72
N ALA A 106 -4.29 18.23 -16.08
CA ALA A 106 -3.69 18.24 -14.75
C ALA A 106 -2.33 18.98 -14.74
N VAL A 107 -1.47 18.73 -15.75
CA VAL A 107 -0.19 19.44 -15.92
C VAL A 107 -0.41 20.93 -16.13
N ALA A 108 -1.35 21.33 -16.98
CA ALA A 108 -1.67 22.74 -17.20
C ALA A 108 -2.11 23.45 -15.90
N ILE A 109 -2.97 22.81 -15.11
CA ILE A 109 -3.40 23.31 -13.79
C ILE A 109 -2.23 23.39 -12.81
N ALA A 110 -1.36 22.38 -12.77
CA ALA A 110 -0.18 22.39 -11.90
C ALA A 110 0.79 23.54 -12.27
N LYS A 111 1.04 23.74 -13.57
CA LYS A 111 1.86 24.86 -14.07
C LYS A 111 1.26 26.20 -13.66
N LEU A 112 -0.06 26.35 -13.78
CA LEU A 112 -0.77 27.55 -13.35
C LEU A 112 -0.58 27.80 -11.85
N LYS A 113 -0.79 26.78 -11.01
CA LYS A 113 -0.62 26.89 -9.55
C LYS A 113 0.83 27.15 -9.12
N ALA A 114 1.80 26.74 -9.93
CA ALA A 114 3.23 26.95 -9.71
C ALA A 114 3.78 28.23 -10.37
N ASN A 115 2.93 29.06 -10.99
CA ASN A 115 3.32 30.26 -11.75
C ASN A 115 4.33 29.97 -12.90
N ILE A 116 4.18 28.82 -13.56
CA ILE A 116 4.99 28.43 -14.72
C ILE A 116 4.21 28.77 -16.01
N PRO A 117 4.83 29.48 -16.99
CA PRO A 117 4.21 29.78 -18.28
C PRO A 117 3.72 28.52 -19.01
N GLN A 118 2.53 28.58 -19.61
CA GLN A 118 1.85 27.41 -20.17
C GLN A 118 2.55 26.82 -21.41
N ASP A 119 3.30 27.63 -22.14
CA ASP A 119 4.15 27.28 -23.27
C ASP A 119 5.50 26.65 -22.87
N ARG A 120 5.98 26.92 -21.65
CA ARG A 120 7.25 26.36 -21.16
C ARG A 120 7.22 24.83 -21.08
N GLN A 121 8.16 24.16 -21.74
CA GLN A 121 8.26 22.70 -21.63
C GLN A 121 8.62 22.29 -20.20
N VAL A 122 7.97 21.24 -19.71
CA VAL A 122 8.21 20.65 -18.38
C VAL A 122 8.52 19.17 -18.55
N THR A 123 9.53 18.69 -17.83
CA THR A 123 9.87 17.27 -17.78
C THR A 123 9.03 16.60 -16.69
N LEU A 124 8.26 15.58 -17.05
CA LEU A 124 7.60 14.73 -16.07
C LEU A 124 8.60 13.68 -15.58
N VAL A 125 8.86 13.69 -14.28
CA VAL A 125 9.68 12.67 -13.62
C VAL A 125 8.74 11.74 -12.86
N GLU A 126 8.74 10.46 -13.21
CA GLU A 126 8.05 9.44 -12.44
C GLU A 126 8.87 9.12 -11.19
N LEU A 127 8.33 9.46 -10.03
CA LEU A 127 8.87 9.03 -8.75
C LEU A 127 8.39 7.61 -8.45
N ALA A 128 8.88 6.63 -9.22
CA ALA A 128 8.70 5.24 -8.89
C ALA A 128 9.57 4.93 -7.67
N ARG A 129 8.96 4.49 -6.56
CA ARG A 129 9.73 3.81 -5.51
C ARG A 129 10.29 2.54 -6.16
N PRO A 130 11.60 2.23 -5.98
CA PRO A 130 12.14 0.94 -6.39
C PRO A 130 11.19 -0.15 -5.89
N SER A 131 10.68 -0.97 -6.79
CA SER A 131 9.89 -2.13 -6.36
C SER A 131 10.82 -3.04 -5.57
N PRO A 132 10.41 -3.53 -4.39
CA PRO A 132 11.25 -4.43 -3.63
C PRO A 132 11.55 -5.64 -4.52
N THR A 133 12.84 -5.93 -4.67
CA THR A 133 13.31 -7.03 -5.49
C THR A 133 12.83 -8.35 -4.88
N LEU A 134 12.70 -9.42 -5.69
CA LEU A 134 12.32 -10.74 -5.17
C LEU A 134 13.20 -11.19 -3.97
N PRO A 135 14.53 -10.96 -3.96
CA PRO A 135 15.36 -11.20 -2.78
C PRO A 135 14.97 -10.39 -1.54
N GLU A 136 14.59 -9.11 -1.68
CA GLU A 136 14.12 -8.26 -0.56
C GLU A 136 12.75 -8.72 -0.03
N ILE A 137 11.87 -9.17 -0.92
CA ILE A 137 10.58 -9.77 -0.53
C ILE A 137 10.81 -11.07 0.24
N LEU A 138 11.69 -11.94 -0.26
CA LEU A 138 12.00 -13.22 0.36
C LEU A 138 12.76 -13.06 1.69
N SER A 139 13.66 -12.08 1.80
CA SER A 139 14.36 -11.79 3.06
C SER A 139 13.44 -11.14 4.11
N GLY A 140 12.47 -10.31 3.68
CA GLY A 140 11.40 -9.78 4.54
C GLY A 140 10.48 -10.88 5.11
N ILE A 141 10.21 -11.94 4.34
CA ILE A 141 9.46 -13.11 4.80
C ILE A 141 10.32 -13.99 5.73
N GLY A 142 11.61 -14.17 5.42
CA GLY A 142 12.54 -14.98 6.21
C GLY A 142 12.86 -14.39 7.60
N SER A 143 12.92 -13.07 7.71
CA SER A 143 13.18 -12.36 8.99
C SER A 143 12.01 -12.41 9.98
N SER A 144 10.81 -12.79 9.53
CA SER A 144 9.68 -13.07 10.42
C SER A 144 9.74 -14.48 11.03
N LEU A 145 10.59 -15.37 10.51
CA LEU A 145 10.71 -16.78 10.93
C LEU A 145 12.00 -17.10 11.68
N VAL A 146 13.03 -16.26 11.61
CA VAL A 146 14.32 -16.47 12.28
C VAL A 146 14.61 -15.28 13.19
N GLY A 147 14.68 -15.55 14.49
CA GLY A 147 14.82 -14.56 15.56
C GLY A 147 15.79 -13.42 15.26
N VAL A 148 15.27 -12.20 15.36
CA VAL A 148 15.98 -10.93 15.26
C VAL A 148 16.95 -10.80 16.44
N ASP A 149 18.21 -11.16 16.24
CA ASP A 149 19.27 -10.83 17.21
C ASP A 149 20.57 -10.32 16.56
N ARG A 150 20.73 -10.49 15.24
CA ARG A 150 21.94 -10.02 14.51
C ARG A 150 21.79 -8.67 13.83
N THR A 151 20.65 -8.41 13.17
CA THR A 151 20.42 -7.18 12.39
C THR A 151 20.15 -5.95 13.25
N MET A 152 19.59 -6.12 14.45
CA MET A 152 19.41 -5.02 15.40
C MET A 152 20.74 -4.47 15.95
N LYS A 153 21.82 -5.27 15.92
CA LYS A 153 23.13 -4.86 16.43
C LYS A 153 23.86 -3.95 15.45
N GLU A 154 23.70 -4.19 14.16
CA GLU A 154 24.22 -3.30 13.09
C GLU A 154 23.42 -1.99 13.03
N LEU A 155 22.09 -2.06 13.14
CA LEU A 155 21.23 -0.86 13.21
C LEU A 155 21.48 -0.01 14.46
N LEU A 156 21.81 -0.62 15.61
CA LEU A 156 22.17 0.12 16.82
C LEU A 156 23.57 0.74 16.75
N GLN A 157 24.51 0.13 16.00
CA GLN A 157 25.84 0.71 15.79
C GLN A 157 25.80 1.93 14.86
N ASP A 158 24.91 1.95 13.86
CA ASP A 158 24.65 3.13 13.01
C ASP A 158 23.95 4.27 13.78
N LEU A 159 23.22 3.94 14.85
CA LEU A 159 22.55 4.93 15.71
C LEU A 159 23.45 5.48 16.82
N THR A 160 24.61 4.88 17.09
CA THR A 160 25.52 5.31 18.16
C THR A 160 26.82 5.89 17.63
N PHE A 161 26.78 6.95 16.82
CA PHE A 161 27.87 7.94 16.75
C PHE A 161 27.34 9.36 16.49
N GLY A 162 27.36 10.15 17.56
CA GLY A 162 27.97 11.48 17.63
C GLY A 162 27.92 12.43 16.43
N ASP A 163 27.13 13.48 16.65
CA ASP A 163 27.42 14.90 16.42
C ASP A 163 27.43 15.47 14.99
N GLY A 164 26.53 16.44 14.77
CA GLY A 164 26.66 17.53 13.82
C GLY A 164 26.70 17.22 12.32
N GLY A 165 25.58 17.41 11.63
CA GLY A 165 25.59 17.83 10.23
C GLY A 165 24.56 17.15 9.33
N VAL A 166 23.65 17.95 8.76
CA VAL A 166 22.80 17.56 7.64
C VAL A 166 23.70 17.16 6.46
N GLN A 167 23.59 15.92 5.98
CA GLN A 167 24.19 15.51 4.71
C GLN A 167 23.16 14.78 3.85
N ALA A 168 22.48 15.55 2.99
CA ALA A 168 21.84 15.00 1.81
C ALA A 168 22.94 14.69 0.79
N ARG A 169 23.08 13.43 0.38
CA ARG A 169 23.89 13.03 -0.77
C ARG A 169 22.99 12.56 -1.91
N MET A 170 23.19 13.20 -3.05
CA MET A 170 22.65 12.83 -4.35
C MET A 170 23.87 12.40 -5.19
N GLU A 171 23.93 11.13 -5.60
CA GLU A 171 24.83 10.72 -6.68
C GLU A 171 23.98 10.33 -7.88
N GLY A 172 24.16 11.08 -8.97
CA GLY A 172 23.62 10.73 -10.27
C GLY A 172 24.59 9.83 -11.01
N ILE A 173 24.08 8.88 -11.79
CA ILE A 173 24.80 8.32 -12.94
C ILE A 173 23.83 8.14 -14.12
N MET A 174 24.26 8.78 -15.20
CA MET A 174 23.97 8.67 -16.64
C MET A 174 23.24 7.41 -17.15
N PHE A 175 22.19 7.62 -17.93
CA PHE A 175 21.66 6.63 -18.87
C PHE A 175 22.55 6.58 -20.13
N GLN A 176 23.23 5.47 -20.36
CA GLN A 176 23.72 5.11 -21.69
C GLN A 176 22.93 3.90 -22.21
N ARG A 177 22.20 4.15 -23.29
CA ARG A 177 21.50 3.12 -24.08
C ARG A 177 22.55 2.18 -24.67
N LEU A 178 22.46 0.89 -24.38
CA LEU A 178 23.17 -0.15 -25.12
C LEU A 178 22.15 -1.14 -25.68
N GLU A 179 21.98 -1.05 -27.00
CA GLU A 179 21.49 -2.13 -27.84
C GLU A 179 22.44 -3.33 -27.74
N GLY A 180 21.89 -4.55 -27.75
CA GLY A 180 22.63 -5.77 -28.08
C GLY A 180 23.44 -6.41 -26.95
N ALA A 181 22.80 -7.28 -26.16
CA ALA A 181 23.48 -8.42 -25.55
C ALA A 181 22.52 -9.61 -25.49
N SER A 182 22.75 -10.56 -26.39
CA SER A 182 22.22 -11.92 -26.32
C SER A 182 22.66 -12.55 -25.00
N GLN A 183 21.73 -12.73 -24.06
CA GLN A 183 21.93 -13.62 -22.92
C GLN A 183 20.75 -14.58 -22.86
N ALA A 184 20.98 -15.78 -23.38
CA ALA A 184 20.15 -16.93 -23.08
C ALA A 184 20.15 -17.13 -21.57
N ASN A 185 19.00 -16.87 -20.93
CA ASN A 185 18.81 -17.11 -19.51
C ASN A 185 18.87 -18.62 -19.23
N PRO A 186 19.78 -19.11 -18.36
CA PRO A 186 19.87 -20.53 -18.01
C PRO A 186 18.63 -21.05 -17.26
N ILE A 187 17.77 -20.13 -16.78
CA ILE A 187 16.46 -20.45 -16.20
C ILE A 187 15.47 -20.87 -17.29
N PHE A 188 15.58 -20.32 -18.51
CA PHE A 188 14.69 -20.67 -19.62
C PHE A 188 15.00 -22.05 -20.21
N SER A 189 16.26 -22.52 -20.16
CA SER A 189 16.60 -23.88 -20.57
C SER A 189 16.04 -24.94 -19.60
N LEU A 190 16.13 -24.68 -18.29
CA LEU A 190 15.55 -25.56 -17.26
C LEU A 190 14.02 -25.70 -17.38
N LEU A 191 13.34 -24.61 -17.75
CA LEU A 191 11.88 -24.60 -17.94
C LEU A 191 11.46 -25.32 -19.24
N LYS A 192 12.30 -25.25 -20.27
CA LYS A 192 12.05 -25.92 -21.55
C LYS A 192 12.23 -27.43 -21.44
N ASP A 193 13.24 -27.90 -20.72
CA ASP A 193 13.50 -29.34 -20.54
C ASP A 193 12.40 -30.04 -19.73
N TYR A 194 11.80 -29.34 -18.75
CA TYR A 194 10.68 -29.85 -17.96
C TYR A 194 9.37 -29.94 -18.76
N LEU A 195 9.12 -28.98 -19.65
CA LEU A 195 7.93 -28.97 -20.51
C LEU A 195 8.04 -29.94 -21.69
N SER A 196 9.25 -30.38 -22.02
CA SER A 196 9.50 -31.33 -23.12
C SER A 196 9.41 -32.80 -22.69
N SER A 197 9.29 -33.08 -21.39
CA SER A 197 9.17 -34.45 -20.84
C SER A 197 7.75 -34.80 -20.35
N LEU A 198 6.78 -33.94 -20.64
CA LEU A 198 5.33 -34.19 -20.59
C LEU A 198 4.82 -34.53 -22.00
#